data_AF-A0A7Y3KT76-F1
#
_entry.id   AF-A0A7Y3KT76-F1
#
_cell.length_a   1.000
_cell.length_b   1.000
_cell.length_c   1.000
_cell.angle_alpha   90.00
_cell.angle_beta   90.00
_cell.angle_gamma   90.00
#
_symmetry.space_group_name_H-M   'P 1'
#
loop_
_entity.id
_entity.type
_entity.pdbx_description
1 polymer ?
#
loop_
_entity_poly.entity_id
_entity_poly.type
_entity_poly.pdbx_seq_one_letter_code
_entity_poly.pdbx_strand_id
1 'polypeptide(L)' 'MNNSIELSISCNDCVRQGTPDCADCLVSFVIGETPDELVMTSRDAQVVEMFNDQGLIPRLRFHRVNPR' A
#
# COMPACT_ATOMS: atom_id res chain seq x y z
N MET A 1 16.58 20.26 -9.24
CA MET A 1 16.23 19.40 -10.38
C MET A 1 15.56 18.16 -9.78
N ASN A 2 14.23 18.13 -9.74
CA ASN A 2 13.53 16.95 -9.23
C ASN A 2 13.49 15.91 -10.35
N ASN A 3 14.27 14.85 -10.19
CA ASN A 3 14.25 13.70 -11.08
C ASN A 3 13.06 12.82 -10.68
N SER A 4 11.86 13.25 -11.01
CA SER A 4 10.63 12.47 -10.83
C SER A 4 10.63 11.34 -11.86
N ILE A 5 11.20 10.20 -11.49
CA ILE A 5 11.08 8.97 -12.26
C ILE A 5 9.71 8.37 -11.92
N GLU A 6 8.75 8.52 -12.83
CA GLU A 6 7.53 7.71 -12.82
C GLU A 6 7.85 6.36 -13.47
N LEU A 7 8.04 5.34 -12.65
CA LEU A 7 8.13 3.96 -13.10
C LEU A 7 6.78 3.27 -12.88
N SER A 8 6.09 2.94 -13.97
CA SER A 8 4.85 2.15 -13.93
C SER A 8 5.17 0.69 -14.27
N ILE A 9 4.73 -0.23 -13.42
CA ILE A 9 4.90 -1.68 -13.59
C ILE A 9 3.51 -2.33 -13.63
N SER A 10 3.16 -2.97 -14.75
CA SER A 10 1.93 -3.73 -14.92
C SER A 10 2.21 -5.23 -14.80
N CYS A 11 1.69 -5.87 -13.74
CA CYS A 11 1.84 -7.32 -13.56
C CYS A 11 1.04 -8.12 -14.61
N ASN A 12 0.01 -7.53 -15.22
CA ASN A 12 -0.76 -8.18 -16.29
C ASN A 12 0.02 -8.28 -17.61
N ASP A 13 1.00 -7.39 -17.81
CA ASP A 13 1.85 -7.37 -19.01
C ASP A 13 3.19 -8.10 -18.76
N CYS A 14 3.38 -8.68 -17.56
CA CYS A 14 4.63 -9.32 -17.18
C CYS A 14 4.73 -10.74 -17.73
N VAL A 15 5.76 -11.05 -18.51
CA VAL A 15 5.99 -12.39 -19.10
C VAL A 15 6.21 -13.48 -18.06
N ARG A 16 6.52 -13.11 -16.81
CA ARG A 16 6.74 -14.02 -15.68
C ARG A 16 5.50 -14.16 -14.78
N GLN A 17 4.39 -13.51 -15.13
CA GLN A 17 3.15 -13.53 -14.35
C GLN A 17 2.72 -14.98 -14.06
N GLY A 18 2.37 -15.26 -12.80
CA GLY A 18 1.89 -16.58 -12.37
C GLY A 18 2.99 -17.64 -12.19
N THR A 19 4.26 -17.26 -12.32
CA THR A 19 5.39 -18.17 -12.03
C THR A 19 5.95 -17.95 -10.61
N PRO A 20 6.75 -18.88 -10.07
CA PRO A 20 7.34 -18.73 -8.73
C PRO A 20 8.16 -17.45 -8.53
N ASP A 21 8.70 -16.85 -9.61
CA ASP A 21 9.42 -15.58 -9.57
C ASP A 21 8.57 -14.41 -9.05
N CYS A 22 7.24 -14.51 -9.10
CA CYS A 22 6.35 -13.52 -8.48
C CYS A 22 6.49 -13.46 -6.95
N ALA A 23 6.91 -14.55 -6.30
CA ALA A 23 7.06 -14.60 -4.84
C ALA A 23 8.26 -13.78 -4.33
N ASP A 24 9.28 -13.58 -5.18
CA ASP A 24 10.50 -12.82 -4.87
C ASP A 24 10.66 -11.59 -5.80
N CYS A 25 9.54 -11.10 -6.36
CA CYS A 25 9.53 -9.96 -7.27
C CYS A 25 9.56 -8.62 -6.51
N LEU A 26 10.16 -7.58 -7.11
CA LEU A 26 10.12 -6.20 -6.61
C LEU A 26 8.71 -5.74 -6.22
N VAL A 27 7.69 -6.09 -7.02
CA VAL A 27 6.30 -5.69 -6.74
C VAL A 27 5.81 -6.33 -5.43
N SER A 28 6.05 -7.63 -5.24
CA SER A 28 5.68 -8.35 -4.02
C SER A 28 6.48 -7.88 -2.81
N PHE A 29 7.76 -7.54 -3.00
CA PHE A 29 8.61 -6.98 -1.96
C PHE A 29 8.11 -5.60 -1.49
N VAL A 30 7.72 -4.72 -2.43
CA VAL A 30 7.28 -3.36 -2.11
C VAL A 30 5.85 -3.32 -1.54
N ILE A 31 4.94 -4.15 -2.06
CA ILE A 31 3.53 -4.13 -1.67
C ILE A 31 3.26 -5.05 -0.47
N GLY A 32 4.05 -6.12 -0.30
CA GLY A 32 3.78 -7.17 0.69
C GLY A 32 2.45 -7.90 0.43
N GLU A 33 2.08 -8.77 1.36
CA GLU A 33 0.72 -9.29 1.42
C GLU A 33 -0.20 -8.28 2.14
N THR A 34 -1.34 -7.96 1.53
CA THR A 34 -2.34 -7.11 2.20
C THR A 34 -3.05 -7.94 3.26
N PRO A 35 -3.07 -7.54 4.55
CA PRO A 35 -3.76 -8.29 5.58
C PRO A 35 -5.29 -8.18 5.39
N ASP A 36 -6.02 -9.25 5.72
CA ASP A 36 -7.50 -9.25 5.70
C ASP A 36 -8.10 -8.19 6.65
N GLU A 37 -7.39 -7.90 7.74
CA GLU A 37 -7.77 -6.88 8.72
C GLU A 37 -6.52 -6.15 9.24
N LEU A 38 -6.60 -4.82 9.31
CA LEU A 38 -5.62 -3.98 10.01
C LEU A 38 -6.20 -3.53 11.35
N VAL A 39 -5.69 -4.08 12.44
CA VAL A 39 -6.02 -3.64 13.80
C VAL A 39 -4.95 -2.67 14.27
N MET A 40 -5.35 -1.44 14.60
CA MET A 40 -4.47 -0.40 15.14
C MET A 40 -4.76 -0.20 16.62
N THR A 41 -3.70 -0.03 17.43
CA THR A 41 -3.86 0.48 18.78
C THR A 41 -4.22 1.97 18.75
N SER A 42 -4.66 2.52 19.88
CA SER A 42 -4.88 3.97 20.03
C SER A 42 -3.60 4.77 19.75
N ARG A 43 -2.44 4.22 20.10
CA ARG A 43 -1.14 4.84 19.82
C ARG A 43 -0.81 4.83 18.34
N ASP A 44 -1.07 3.73 17.64
CA ASP A 44 -0.82 3.64 16.20
C ASP A 44 -1.70 4.63 15.43
N ALA A 45 -2.99 4.74 15.82
CA ALA A 45 -3.91 5.69 15.22
C ALA A 45 -3.44 7.15 15.40
N GLN A 46 -2.90 7.51 16.57
CA GLN A 46 -2.33 8.85 16.79
C GLN A 46 -1.12 9.12 15.89
N VAL A 47 -0.22 8.15 15.72
CA VAL A 47 0.94 8.31 14.84
C VAL A 47 0.52 8.49 13.38
N VAL A 48 -0.47 7.71 12.93
CA VAL A 48 -1.06 7.85 11.59
C VAL A 48 -1.66 9.24 11.39
N GLU A 49 -2.39 9.76 12.38
CA GLU A 49 -2.95 11.11 12.33
C GLU A 49 -1.86 12.19 12.26
N MET A 50 -0.81 12.08 13.09
CA MET A 50 0.35 13.00 13.04
C MET A 50 1.03 13.00 11.67
N PHE A 51 1.21 11.83 11.06
CA PHE A 51 1.83 11.72 9.73
C PHE A 51 0.92 12.29 8.65
N ASN A 52 -0.39 12.13 8.80
CA ASN A 52 -1.35 12.71 7.90
C ASN A 52 -1.33 14.24 7.91
N ASP A 53 -1.28 14.83 9.11
CA ASP A 53 -1.25 16.29 9.30
C ASP A 53 0.01 16.93 8.70
N GLN A 54 1.12 16.19 8.69
CA GLN A 54 2.37 16.61 8.05
C GLN A 54 2.44 16.27 6.55
N GLY A 55 1.40 15.63 5.99
CA GLY A 55 1.36 15.23 4.58
C GLY A 55 2.32 14.10 4.21
N LEU A 56 2.82 13.35 5.20
CA LEU A 56 3.75 12.24 4.99
C LEU A 56 3.04 10.96 4.51
N ILE A 57 1.73 10.84 4.79
CA ILE A 57 0.90 9.72 4.34
C ILE A 57 -0.48 10.20 3.87
N PRO A 58 -1.15 9.50 2.93
CA PRO A 58 -2.52 9.80 2.52
C PRO A 58 -3.53 9.68 3.66
N ARG A 59 -4.65 10.41 3.58
CA ARG A 59 -5.77 10.29 4.54
C ARG A 59 -6.36 8.88 4.49
N LEU A 60 -6.71 8.34 5.66
CA LEU A 60 -7.45 7.09 5.75
C LEU A 60 -8.77 7.22 4.97
N ARG A 61 -8.96 6.38 3.95
CA ARG A 61 -10.16 6.37 3.08
C ARG A 61 -11.18 5.29 3.48
N PHE A 62 -10.93 4.60 4.59
CA PHE A 62 -11.84 3.57 5.09
C PHE A 62 -13.16 4.21 5.55
N HIS A 63 -14.27 3.69 5.04
CA HIS A 63 -15.61 4.04 5.49
C HIS A 63 -16.35 2.74 5.79
N ARG A 64 -16.96 2.63 6.97
CA ARG A 64 -17.85 1.49 7.24
C ARG A 64 -19.06 1.59 6.30
N VAL A 65 -19.31 0.52 5.54
CA VAL A 65 -20.59 0.37 4.86
C VAL A 65 -21.62 0.13 5.96
N ASN A 66 -22.51 1.09 6.20
CA ASN A 66 -23.58 0.88 7.16
C ASN A 66 -24.58 -0.10 6.51
N PRO A 67 -24.78 -1.32 7.04
CA PRO A 67 -25.77 -2.23 6.47
C PRO A 67 -27.16 -1.59 6.66
N ARG A 68 -27.91 -1.49 5.57
CA ARG A 68 -29.30 -1.03 5.57
C ARG A 68 -30.21 -2.04 6.26
#